data_AF-A0A8S1UAC6-F1
#
_entry.id   AF-A0A8S1UAC6-F1
#
_cell.length_a   1.000
_cell.length_b   1.000
_cell.length_c   1.000
_cell.angle_alpha   90.00
_cell.angle_beta   90.00
_cell.angle_gamma   90.00
#
_symmetry.space_group_name_H-M   'P 1'
#
loop_
_entity.id
_entity.type
_entity.pdbx_description
1 polymer ?
#
loop_
_entity_poly.entity_id
_entity_poly.type
_entity_poly.pdbx_seq_one_letter_code
_entity_poly.pdbx_strand_id
1 'polypeptide(L)'
;MQHSIQEIQAMSLLTLYRMLIKNVQYYPSKNRFKIMLAIKESFRDNRLLNDPKRITQEIKIAQMGLRNLEMYRIKNKEMKDVYKVKDDGFQDSMNPKDKNFIYF
;
A
#
# COMPACT_ATOMS: atom_id res chain seq x y z
N MET A 1 0.17 -11.34 -0.26
CA MET A 1 -1.15 -11.97 -0.18
C MET A 1 -2.15 -10.91 0.26
N GLN A 2 -3.35 -10.88 -0.32
CA GLN A 2 -4.46 -10.08 0.22
C GLN A 2 -5.09 -10.89 1.34
N HIS A 3 -5.33 -10.29 2.50
CA HIS A 3 -5.97 -11.01 3.58
C HIS A 3 -7.49 -11.02 3.38
N SER A 4 -8.13 -12.14 3.67
CA SER A 4 -9.58 -12.23 3.76
C SER A 4 -10.10 -11.40 4.95
N ILE A 5 -11.40 -11.10 4.96
CA ILE A 5 -12.02 -10.35 6.07
C ILE A 5 -11.88 -11.11 7.39
N GLN A 6 -12.07 -12.43 7.35
CA GLN A 6 -11.94 -13.31 8.49
C GLN A 6 -10.49 -13.32 9.03
N GLU A 7 -9.51 -13.38 8.13
CA GLU A 7 -8.09 -13.30 8.50
C GLU A 7 -7.76 -11.97 9.18
N ILE A 8 -8.22 -10.84 8.64
CA ILE A 8 -8.01 -9.50 9.22
C ILE A 8 -8.68 -9.41 10.61
N GLN A 9 -9.88 -9.99 10.76
CA GLN A 9 -10.60 -9.99 12.03
C GLN A 9 -9.91 -10.84 13.11
N ALA A 10 -9.25 -11.92 12.72
CA ALA A 10 -8.51 -12.80 13.61
C ALA A 10 -7.09 -12.29 13.97
N MET A 11 -6.63 -11.18 13.36
CA MET A 11 -5.30 -10.65 13.64
C MET A 11 -5.20 -10.12 15.08
N SER A 12 -4.04 -10.38 15.71
CA SER A 12 -3.68 -9.66 16.93
C SER A 12 -3.50 -8.16 16.64
N LEU A 13 -3.71 -7.32 17.65
CA LEU A 13 -3.56 -5.87 17.54
C LEU A 13 -2.17 -5.45 17.03
N LEU A 14 -1.12 -6.16 17.48
CA LEU A 14 0.26 -5.92 17.05
C LEU A 14 0.46 -6.25 15.56
N THR A 15 -0.11 -7.37 15.10
CA THR A 15 -0.06 -7.74 13.68
C THR A 15 -0.81 -6.72 12.84
N LEU A 16 -2.01 -6.31 13.28
CA LEU A 16 -2.81 -5.29 12.60
C LEU A 16 -2.04 -3.96 12.47
N TYR A 17 -1.42 -3.49 13.55
CA TYR A 17 -0.56 -2.30 13.54
C TYR A 17 0.60 -2.42 12.54
N ARG A 18 1.38 -3.52 12.60
CA ARG A 18 2.51 -3.75 11.69
C ARG A 18 2.05 -3.77 10.23
N MET A 19 0.91 -4.37 9.96
CA MET A 19 0.33 -4.48 8.63
C MET A 19 -0.18 -3.14 8.09
N LEU A 20 -0.79 -2.30 8.94
CA LEU A 20 -1.15 -0.93 8.58
C LEU A 20 0.08 -0.12 8.17
N ILE A 21 1.12 -0.09 9.01
CA ILE A 21 2.37 0.64 8.72
C ILE A 21 3.05 0.10 7.46
N LYS A 22 3.08 -1.23 7.28
CA LYS A 22 3.66 -1.86 6.09
C LYS A 22 2.89 -1.53 4.82
N ASN A 23 1.56 -1.51 4.84
CA ASN A 23 0.77 -1.26 3.64
C ASN A 23 0.59 0.22 3.33
N VAL A 24 0.75 1.12 4.31
CA VAL A 24 0.56 2.57 4.09
C VAL A 24 1.47 3.08 2.98
N GLN A 25 2.67 2.52 2.80
CA GLN A 25 3.66 2.92 1.79
C GLN A 25 3.13 2.87 0.35
N TYR A 26 2.12 2.04 0.09
CA TYR A 26 1.50 1.88 -1.24
C TYR A 26 0.37 2.88 -1.48
N TYR A 27 -0.02 3.69 -0.48
CA TYR A 27 -1.10 4.65 -0.63
C TYR A 27 -0.72 5.79 -1.61
N PRO A 28 -1.54 6.10 -2.63
CA PRO A 28 -1.21 7.03 -3.69
C PRO A 28 -1.48 8.49 -3.30
N SER A 29 -0.87 8.96 -2.20
CA SER A 29 -1.02 10.34 -1.73
C SER A 29 0.33 10.95 -1.35
N LYS A 30 0.52 12.24 -1.67
CA LYS A 30 1.66 13.04 -1.19
C LYS A 30 1.67 13.15 0.34
N ASN A 31 0.50 13.04 0.98
CA ASN A 31 0.34 13.11 2.43
C ASN A 31 0.49 11.76 3.16
N ARG A 32 0.93 10.70 2.46
CA ARG A 32 1.08 9.35 3.02
C ARG A 32 1.92 9.29 4.30
N PHE A 33 2.97 10.10 4.40
CA PHE A 33 3.77 10.18 5.62
C PHE A 33 2.96 10.69 6.82
N LYS A 34 2.14 11.74 6.63
CA LYS A 34 1.25 12.24 7.68
C LYS A 34 0.21 11.19 8.09
N ILE A 35 -0.32 10.43 7.13
CA ILE A 35 -1.23 9.31 7.42
C ILE A 35 -0.55 8.24 8.26
N MET A 36 0.69 7.86 7.92
CA MET A 36 1.47 6.93 8.72
C MET A 36 1.68 7.43 10.15
N LEU A 37 1.99 8.72 10.34
CA LEU A 37 2.14 9.31 11.66
C LEU A 37 0.83 9.27 12.44
N ALA A 38 -0.28 9.67 11.82
CA ALA A 38 -1.60 9.63 12.44
C ALA A 38 -2.00 8.21 12.89
N ILE A 39 -1.65 7.17 12.12
CA ILE A 39 -1.85 5.77 12.55
C ILE A 39 -1.03 5.49 13.81
N LYS A 40 0.26 5.87 13.84
CA LYS A 40 1.11 5.65 15.02
C LYS A 40 0.60 6.39 16.26
N GLU A 41 0.17 7.64 16.09
CA GLU A 41 -0.39 8.47 17.15
C GLU A 41 -1.69 7.87 17.69
N SER A 42 -2.64 7.48 16.83
CA SER A 42 -3.88 6.82 17.25
C SER A 42 -3.63 5.57 18.12
N PHE A 43 -2.69 4.71 17.73
CA PHE A 43 -2.34 3.53 18.55
C PHE A 43 -1.65 3.90 19.88
N ARG A 44 -0.87 4.98 19.89
CA ARG A 44 -0.21 5.49 21.11
C ARG A 44 -1.22 6.09 22.07
N ASP A 45 -2.15 6.91 21.57
CA ASP A 45 -3.16 7.61 22.37
C ASP A 45 -4.15 6.61 22.98
N ASN A 46 -4.48 5.56 22.23
CA ASN A 46 -5.37 4.50 22.70
C ASN A 46 -4.67 3.42 23.56
N ARG A 47 -3.39 3.57 23.91
CA ARG A 47 -2.62 2.55 24.66
C ARG A 47 -3.23 2.19 26.02
N LEU A 48 -3.85 3.17 26.69
CA LEU A 48 -4.46 3.01 28.01
C LEU A 48 -5.99 2.96 27.95
N LEU A 49 -6.54 2.73 26.76
CA LEU A 49 -7.98 2.66 26.57
C LEU A 49 -8.52 1.39 27.25
N ASN A 50 -9.45 1.57 28.18
CA ASN A 50 -10.02 0.47 28.97
C ASN A 50 -11.51 0.20 28.67
N ASP A 51 -12.19 1.10 27.94
CA ASP A 51 -13.60 0.92 27.57
C ASP A 51 -13.74 -0.15 26.47
N PRO A 52 -14.37 -1.31 26.75
CA PRO A 52 -14.50 -2.40 25.79
C PRO A 52 -15.22 -2.01 24.49
N LYS A 53 -16.22 -1.12 24.57
CA LYS A 53 -16.97 -0.69 23.38
C LYS A 53 -16.08 0.13 22.47
N ARG A 54 -15.33 1.06 23.05
CA ARG A 54 -14.40 1.91 22.31
C ARG A 54 -13.22 1.12 21.76
N ILE A 55 -12.66 0.17 22.51
CA ILE A 55 -11.62 -0.75 22.01
C ILE A 55 -12.13 -1.48 20.75
N THR A 56 -13.34 -2.02 20.81
CA THR A 56 -13.95 -2.74 19.68
C THR A 56 -14.12 -1.83 18.47
N GLN A 57 -14.51 -0.57 18.68
CA GLN A 57 -14.66 0.42 17.62
C GLN A 57 -13.31 0.78 16.97
N GLU A 58 -12.29 1.06 17.77
CA GLU A 58 -10.93 1.37 17.27
C GLU A 58 -10.32 0.21 16.49
N ILE A 59 -10.52 -1.03 16.97
CA ILE A 59 -10.10 -2.24 16.26
C ILE A 59 -10.81 -2.34 14.90
N LYS A 60 -12.12 -2.11 14.83
CA LYS A 60 -12.86 -2.11 13.56
C LYS A 60 -12.36 -1.05 12.58
N ILE A 61 -12.07 0.16 13.07
CA ILE A 61 -11.49 1.24 12.26
C ILE A 61 -10.13 0.80 11.69
N ALA A 62 -9.27 0.20 12.52
CA ALA A 62 -7.97 -0.31 12.10
C ALA A 62 -8.09 -1.44 11.06
N GLN A 63 -9.03 -2.38 11.24
CA GLN A 63 -9.32 -3.47 10.29
C GLN A 63 -9.80 -2.92 8.93
N MET A 64 -10.72 -1.96 8.93
CA MET A 64 -11.19 -1.29 7.72
C MET A 64 -10.05 -0.53 7.03
N GLY A 65 -9.23 0.18 7.82
CA GLY A 65 -8.04 0.87 7.33
C GLY A 65 -7.08 -0.07 6.63
N LEU A 66 -6.80 -1.25 7.21
CA LEU A 66 -5.91 -2.24 6.61
C LEU A 66 -6.46 -2.71 5.26
N ARG A 67 -7.75 -3.08 5.20
CA ARG A 67 -8.41 -3.49 3.95
C ARG A 67 -8.24 -2.44 2.84
N ASN A 68 -8.47 -1.17 3.18
CA ASN A 68 -8.33 -0.08 2.22
C ASN A 68 -6.89 0.07 1.73
N LEU A 69 -5.89 -0.05 2.62
CA LEU A 69 -4.48 0.05 2.24
C LEU A 69 -4.02 -1.15 1.37
N GLU A 70 -4.49 -2.37 1.67
CA GLU A 70 -4.16 -3.55 0.86
C GLU A 70 -4.67 -3.45 -0.57
N MET A 71 -5.84 -2.86 -0.78
CA MET A 71 -6.38 -2.59 -2.12
C MET A 71 -5.40 -1.76 -2.97
N TYR A 72 -4.79 -0.72 -2.41
CA TYR A 72 -3.81 0.10 -3.14
C TYR A 72 -2.51 -0.66 -3.42
N ARG A 73 -2.08 -1.55 -2.53
CA ARG A 73 -0.92 -2.42 -2.79
C ARG A 73 -1.16 -3.32 -4.00
N ILE A 74 -2.37 -3.88 -4.13
CA ILE A 74 -2.75 -4.75 -5.25
C ILE A 74 -2.83 -3.92 -6.53
N LYS A 75 -3.55 -2.80 -6.51
CA LYS A 75 -3.68 -1.92 -7.66
C LYS A 75 -2.35 -1.41 -8.18
N ASN A 76 -1.42 -1.06 -7.27
CA ASN A 76 -0.06 -0.66 -7.67
C ASN A 76 0.73 -1.83 -8.30
N LYS A 77 0.48 -3.07 -7.88
CA LYS A 77 1.10 -4.25 -8.48
C LYS A 77 0.53 -4.49 -9.88
N GLU A 78 -0.80 -4.46 -10.02
CA GLU A 78 -1.49 -4.60 -11.30
C GLU A 78 -1.01 -3.54 -12.31
N MET A 79 -0.95 -2.27 -11.92
CA MET A 79 -0.44 -1.20 -12.77
C MET A 79 1.00 -1.48 -13.24
N LYS A 80 1.89 -1.91 -12.33
CA LYS A 80 3.27 -2.25 -12.71
C LYS A 80 3.33 -3.40 -13.71
N ASP A 81 2.45 -4.38 -13.60
CA ASP A 81 2.43 -5.52 -14.51
C ASP A 81 1.81 -5.16 -15.88
N VAL A 82 0.87 -4.21 -15.94
CA VAL A 82 0.30 -3.68 -17.21
C VAL A 82 1.31 -2.85 -17.99
N TYR A 83 2.11 -2.01 -17.32
CA TYR A 83 3.11 -1.14 -17.99
C TYR A 83 4.46 -1.82 -18.25
N LYS A 84 4.62 -3.10 -17.90
CA LYS A 84 5.72 -3.89 -18.48
C LYS A 84 5.37 -4.09 -19.94
N VAL A 85 5.89 -3.20 -20.78
CA VAL A 85 6.01 -3.42 -22.22
C VAL A 85 6.61 -4.81 -22.35
N LYS A 86 5.85 -5.75 -22.93
CA LYS A 86 6.44 -7.02 -23.35
C LYS A 86 7.51 -6.60 -24.32
N ASP A 87 8.75 -7.01 -24.09
CA ASP A 87 9.85 -6.81 -25.02
C ASP A 87 9.44 -7.56 -26.30
N ASP A 88 8.73 -6.88 -27.18
CA ASP A 88 8.08 -7.41 -28.38
C ASP A 88 9.11 -7.66 -29.49
N GLY A 89 10.40 -7.62 -29.14
CA GLY A 89 11.51 -7.76 -30.07
C GLY A 89 11.62 -6.58 -31.02
N PHE A 90 10.89 -5.49 -30.78
CA PHE A 90 11.05 -4.25 -31.53
C PHE A 90 12.33 -3.57 -31.02
N GLN A 91 13.47 -4.01 -31.54
CA GLN A 91 14.68 -3.20 -31.51
C GLN A 91 14.31 -1.88 -32.20
N ASP A 92 14.25 -0.79 -31.42
CA ASP A 92 14.35 0.56 -31.97
C ASP A 92 15.63 0.59 -32.82
N SER A 93 15.49 0.40 -34.13
CA SER A 93 16.57 0.42 -35.12
C SER A 93 17.16 1.82 -35.32
N MET A 94 16.80 2.74 -34.43
CA MET A 94 17.14 4.15 -34.44
C MET A 94 17.64 4.53 -33.04
N ASN A 95 18.72 3.91 -32.60
CA ASN A 95 19.47 4.45 -31.47
C ASN A 95 20.18 5.72 -31.97
N PRO A 96 19.96 6.91 -31.35
CA PRO A 96 20.62 8.14 -31.77
C PRO A 96 22.15 8.11 -31.70
N LYS A 97 22.73 7.07 -31.09
CA LYS A 97 24.16 6.81 -31.05
C LYS A 97 24.68 5.96 -32.22
N ASP A 98 23.81 5.46 -33.08
CA ASP A 98 24.21 4.70 -34.25
C ASP A 98 24.82 5.64 -35.30
N LYS A 99 25.97 5.24 -35.84
CA LYS A 99 26.81 6.05 -36.74
C LYS A 99 26.12 6.46 -38.06
N ASN A 100 24.93 5.94 -38.33
CA ASN A 100 24.15 6.16 -39.56
C ASN A 100 22.92 7.05 -39.35
N PHE A 101 22.78 7.72 -38.20
CA PHE A 101 21.67 8.63 -37.96
C PHE A 101 21.85 9.93 -38.77
N ILE A 102 21.08 10.08 -39.83
CA ILE A 102 21.05 11.30 -40.66
C ILE A 102 20.00 12.24 -40.07
N TYR A 103 20.40 13.47 -39.71
CA TYR A 103 19.47 14.53 -39.31
C TYR A 103 18.80 15.11 -40.56
N PHE A 104 17.47 15.08 -40.59
CA PHE A 104 16.66 15.90 -41.50
C PHE A 104 16.31 17.23 -40.83
#